data_AF-A0A844G8Z9-F1
#
_entry.id   AF-A0A844G8Z9-F1
#
_cell.length_a   1.000
_cell.length_b   1.000
_cell.length_c   1.000
_cell.angle_alpha   90.00
_cell.angle_beta   90.00
_cell.angle_gamma   90.00
#
_symmetry.space_group_name_H-M   'P 1'
#
loop_
_entity.id
_entity.type
_entity.pdbx_description
1 polymer ?
#
loop_
_entity_poly.entity_id
_entity_poly.type
_entity_poly.pdbx_seq_one_letter_code
_entity_poly.pdbx_strand_id
1 'polypeptide(L)'
;MKISWGIVFFFCLLCGLHAAESAALKTRIIDLRGIMNTSYRDDLPGDFQNWTDQGPGNDLRNLKPGLLRLPEVTFQVVDPRTNRNRSVIMPSSYFCHFYPEVEFTLPLRKNLVMRTLFLLHCGAWVPGRNAVVGNLYVDYADGSTDHFPIRAEVELADWHSPKNWANARLAWSGKTADFTDCGLFYSALPIQNKPVKALRFAKGSAGTWAVFAASYTEQEYCFPEIKPFIAIENDEWKDFETSREVVEGSILDFSFLNHKPAGKYGFLKNVNGELVPEQSEEPIRFYGTNICLHALFMSHEQADLLAKRLAALGYNSVRIHHYDGLIVDADQDGNFKINEEKLDQLNYLIAALKKQGIYLITDLYNSRKPVKAKFQKSCPEIEGDRDYKCAAIFFPEVREDLKEFARLVWGRVNPYTGLTWAQDPAFLAFGVINEDTLILNIEQIGLCGDSLKKRFYRDFEAYCNPESVKFCPCVFHADSNVVFCRIFRRFLF
;
A
#
# COMPACT_ATOMS: atom_id res chain seq x y z
N MET A 1 -56.58 33.62 -12.30
CA MET A 1 -56.58 32.72 -13.47
C MET A 1 -56.26 31.32 -12.95
N LYS A 2 -57.27 30.44 -12.82
CA LYS A 2 -57.10 29.10 -12.25
C LYS A 2 -56.51 28.18 -13.31
N ILE A 3 -55.26 27.77 -13.14
CA ILE A 3 -54.64 26.73 -13.98
C ILE A 3 -55.03 25.37 -13.38
N SER A 4 -55.68 24.56 -14.21
CA SER A 4 -56.20 23.23 -13.87
C SER A 4 -55.05 22.25 -13.64
N TRP A 5 -55.00 21.68 -12.43
CA TRP A 5 -54.09 20.58 -12.05
C TRP A 5 -54.31 19.28 -12.87
N GLY A 6 -55.34 19.22 -13.72
CA GLY A 6 -55.62 18.04 -14.55
C GLY A 6 -54.71 17.86 -15.77
N ILE A 7 -54.03 18.92 -16.25
CA ILE A 7 -53.20 18.83 -17.47
C ILE A 7 -51.78 18.31 -17.17
N VAL A 8 -51.27 18.56 -15.96
CA VAL A 8 -49.93 18.08 -15.55
C VAL A 8 -49.93 16.56 -15.31
N PHE A 9 -51.05 16.00 -14.85
CA PHE A 9 -51.17 14.54 -14.66
C PHE A 9 -51.29 13.76 -15.98
N PHE A 10 -51.85 14.37 -17.03
CA PHE A 10 -52.00 13.72 -18.33
C PHE A 10 -50.69 13.68 -19.14
N PHE A 11 -49.82 14.68 -18.96
CA PHE A 11 -48.49 14.70 -19.60
C PHE A 11 -47.49 13.74 -18.93
N CYS A 12 -47.56 13.55 -17.61
CA CYS A 12 -46.75 12.54 -16.92
C CYS A 12 -47.15 11.11 -17.28
N LEU A 13 -48.43 10.83 -17.60
CA LEU A 13 -48.84 9.51 -18.08
C LEU A 13 -48.39 9.23 -19.52
N LEU A 14 -48.40 10.23 -20.41
CA LEU A 14 -47.99 10.05 -21.81
C LEU A 14 -46.46 9.96 -22.00
N CYS A 15 -45.66 10.62 -21.16
CA CYS A 15 -44.21 10.40 -21.13
C CYS A 15 -43.82 9.08 -20.45
N GLY A 16 -44.71 8.48 -19.63
CA GLY A 16 -44.53 7.16 -19.02
C GLY A 16 -44.99 5.97 -19.88
N LEU A 17 -45.63 6.22 -21.03
CA LEU A 17 -46.22 5.19 -21.90
C LEU A 17 -45.46 4.98 -23.23
N HIS A 18 -44.29 5.61 -23.39
CA HIS A 18 -43.35 5.33 -24.50
C HIS A 18 -41.98 4.82 -24.02
N ALA A 19 -41.88 4.37 -22.77
CA ALA A 19 -40.88 3.35 -22.45
C ALA A 19 -41.31 2.10 -23.23
N ALA A 20 -40.72 1.93 -24.41
CA ALA A 20 -40.80 0.67 -25.14
C ALA A 20 -40.61 -0.45 -24.12
N GLU A 21 -41.57 -1.38 -24.05
CA GLU A 21 -41.34 -2.68 -23.43
C GLU A 21 -40.14 -3.30 -24.15
N SER A 22 -38.93 -2.96 -23.69
CA SER A 22 -37.74 -3.74 -23.95
C SER A 22 -38.02 -5.07 -23.30
N ALA A 23 -38.50 -6.03 -24.08
CA ALA A 23 -38.75 -7.40 -23.63
C ALA A 23 -37.55 -7.84 -22.78
N ALA A 24 -37.80 -8.05 -21.48
CA ALA A 24 -36.76 -8.35 -20.52
C ALA A 24 -35.86 -9.48 -21.07
N LEU A 25 -34.54 -9.30 -20.97
CA LEU A 25 -33.55 -10.27 -21.44
C LEU A 25 -33.86 -11.64 -20.85
N LYS A 26 -34.18 -12.60 -21.72
CA LYS A 26 -34.40 -13.99 -21.31
C LYS A 26 -33.05 -14.68 -21.23
N THR A 27 -32.56 -14.88 -20.01
CA THR A 27 -31.29 -15.56 -19.76
C THR A 27 -31.48 -16.98 -19.26
N ARG A 28 -30.57 -17.89 -19.64
CA ARG A 28 -30.53 -19.29 -19.20
C ARG A 28 -29.16 -19.63 -18.65
N ILE A 29 -29.12 -20.42 -17.58
CA ILE A 29 -27.89 -20.81 -16.89
C ILE A 29 -27.20 -21.94 -17.65
N ILE A 30 -25.87 -21.86 -17.74
CA ILE A 30 -25.02 -22.96 -18.23
C ILE A 30 -24.43 -23.68 -17.02
N ASP A 31 -24.62 -24.99 -16.93
CA ASP A 31 -24.08 -25.79 -15.83
C ASP A 31 -22.59 -26.11 -16.07
N LEU A 32 -21.73 -25.43 -15.33
CA LEU A 32 -20.27 -25.57 -15.41
C LEU A 32 -19.70 -26.64 -14.45
N ARG A 33 -20.52 -27.23 -13.57
CA ARG A 33 -20.06 -28.10 -12.46
C ARG A 33 -19.11 -29.21 -12.90
N GLY A 34 -19.37 -29.80 -14.07
CA GLY A 34 -18.59 -30.92 -14.61
C GLY A 34 -17.15 -30.59 -14.98
N ILE A 35 -16.80 -29.32 -15.10
CA ILE A 35 -15.45 -28.87 -15.51
C ILE A 35 -14.76 -27.95 -14.50
N MET A 36 -15.40 -27.66 -13.36
CA MET A 36 -14.76 -26.91 -12.28
C MET A 36 -13.65 -27.74 -11.63
N ASN A 37 -12.50 -27.12 -11.36
CA ASN A 37 -11.31 -27.80 -10.85
C ASN A 37 -10.92 -27.39 -9.42
N THR A 38 -11.40 -26.25 -8.92
CA THR A 38 -11.02 -25.75 -7.59
C THR A 38 -12.13 -24.96 -6.89
N SER A 39 -11.89 -24.55 -5.64
CA SER A 39 -12.82 -23.82 -4.78
C SER A 39 -12.38 -22.35 -4.63
N TYR A 40 -13.34 -21.43 -4.56
CA TYR A 40 -13.11 -20.02 -4.18
C TYR A 40 -12.96 -19.82 -2.66
N ARG A 41 -13.20 -20.87 -1.88
CA ARG A 41 -12.95 -20.92 -0.45
C ARG A 41 -11.63 -21.66 -0.24
N ASP A 42 -10.78 -21.08 0.59
CA ASP A 42 -9.45 -21.58 0.92
C ASP A 42 -9.30 -21.62 2.45
N ASP A 43 -9.29 -22.83 3.00
CA ASP A 43 -9.20 -23.04 4.45
C ASP A 43 -7.74 -23.21 4.92
N LEU A 44 -6.78 -23.47 4.03
CA LEU A 44 -5.38 -23.76 4.34
C LEU A 44 -4.43 -23.10 3.33
N PRO A 45 -3.66 -22.06 3.70
CA PRO A 45 -2.71 -21.44 2.79
C PRO A 45 -1.53 -22.36 2.46
N GLY A 46 -1.07 -22.33 1.19
CA GLY A 46 0.13 -23.03 0.75
C GLY A 46 -0.03 -24.54 0.56
N ASP A 47 -1.28 -25.02 0.44
CA ASP A 47 -1.59 -26.43 0.22
C ASP A 47 -1.74 -26.79 -1.27
N PHE A 48 -1.66 -25.77 -2.14
CA PHE A 48 -1.75 -25.86 -3.59
C PHE A 48 -3.03 -26.52 -4.11
N GLN A 49 -4.14 -26.46 -3.34
CA GLN A 49 -5.39 -27.15 -3.69
C GLN A 49 -6.57 -26.22 -3.97
N ASN A 50 -6.46 -24.91 -3.66
CA ASN A 50 -7.59 -23.95 -3.72
C ASN A 50 -7.22 -22.60 -4.36
N TRP A 51 -8.23 -21.88 -4.85
CA TRP A 51 -8.19 -20.46 -5.29
C TRP A 51 -6.81 -19.90 -5.68
N THR A 52 -6.35 -18.86 -4.98
CA THR A 52 -5.03 -18.24 -5.05
C THR A 52 -4.05 -18.83 -4.03
N ASP A 53 -4.47 -19.84 -3.26
CA ASP A 53 -3.70 -20.51 -2.21
C ASP A 53 -3.18 -19.56 -1.09
N GLN A 54 -3.94 -18.48 -0.82
CA GLN A 54 -3.59 -17.44 0.16
C GLN A 54 -4.26 -17.64 1.53
N GLY A 55 -5.07 -18.69 1.67
CA GLY A 55 -5.68 -19.11 2.91
C GLY A 55 -6.89 -18.27 3.36
N PRO A 56 -7.33 -18.51 4.60
CA PRO A 56 -8.65 -18.07 5.06
C PRO A 56 -8.80 -16.57 5.28
N GLY A 57 -7.68 -15.84 5.39
CA GLY A 57 -7.67 -14.37 5.47
C GLY A 57 -8.08 -13.71 4.16
N ASN A 58 -7.77 -14.36 3.03
CA ASN A 58 -7.79 -13.75 1.70
C ASN A 58 -8.40 -14.67 0.63
N ASP A 59 -9.64 -15.11 0.88
CA ASP A 59 -10.46 -15.88 -0.06
C ASP A 59 -11.84 -15.23 -0.27
N LEU A 60 -12.75 -15.93 -0.98
CA LEU A 60 -14.13 -15.47 -1.23
C LEU A 60 -15.17 -16.20 -0.36
N ARG A 61 -14.83 -16.59 0.88
CA ARG A 61 -15.77 -17.28 1.80
C ARG A 61 -17.09 -16.55 2.07
N ASN A 62 -17.09 -15.22 1.91
CA ASN A 62 -18.26 -14.37 2.13
C ASN A 62 -19.22 -14.36 0.92
N LEU A 63 -18.81 -14.93 -0.22
CA LEU A 63 -19.69 -15.16 -1.36
C LEU A 63 -20.71 -16.26 -1.03
N LYS A 64 -22.00 -15.92 -1.02
CA LYS A 64 -23.07 -16.87 -0.77
C LYS A 64 -23.33 -17.72 -2.03
N PRO A 65 -23.27 -19.07 -1.95
CA PRO A 65 -23.72 -19.93 -3.04
C PRO A 65 -25.20 -19.73 -3.36
N GLY A 66 -25.60 -20.04 -4.59
CA GLY A 66 -27.00 -19.92 -5.03
C GLY A 66 -27.17 -19.06 -6.28
N LEU A 67 -28.39 -18.57 -6.49
CA LEU A 67 -28.70 -17.70 -7.62
C LEU A 67 -28.25 -16.26 -7.32
N LEU A 68 -27.29 -15.77 -8.09
CA LEU A 68 -26.92 -14.35 -8.12
C LEU A 68 -27.75 -13.68 -9.21
N ARG A 69 -28.71 -12.83 -8.81
CA ARG A 69 -29.63 -12.14 -9.72
C ARG A 69 -29.16 -10.71 -9.93
N LEU A 70 -28.84 -10.38 -11.17
CA LEU A 70 -28.53 -9.03 -11.63
C LEU A 70 -29.68 -8.54 -12.52
N PRO A 71 -29.79 -7.22 -12.80
CA PRO A 71 -30.86 -6.69 -13.64
C PRO A 71 -30.97 -7.37 -15.01
N GLU A 72 -29.85 -7.75 -15.63
CA GLU A 72 -29.81 -8.28 -16.99
C GLU A 72 -29.61 -9.80 -17.07
N VAL A 73 -29.07 -10.43 -16.03
CA VAL A 73 -28.69 -11.85 -16.05
C VAL A 73 -28.76 -12.49 -14.66
N THR A 74 -29.12 -13.77 -14.61
CA THR A 74 -29.01 -14.59 -13.39
C THR A 74 -27.94 -15.64 -13.55
N PHE A 75 -27.01 -15.73 -12.59
CA PHE A 75 -25.97 -16.75 -12.52
C PHE A 75 -26.26 -17.78 -11.42
N GLN A 76 -25.78 -19.00 -11.59
CA GLN A 76 -25.71 -20.00 -10.52
C GLN A 76 -24.28 -20.07 -9.96
N VAL A 77 -24.07 -19.49 -8.78
CA VAL A 77 -22.84 -19.70 -7.99
C VAL A 77 -22.93 -21.09 -7.34
N VAL A 78 -21.95 -21.94 -7.62
CA VAL A 78 -21.91 -23.32 -7.13
C VAL A 78 -21.39 -23.36 -5.70
N ASP A 79 -22.07 -24.09 -4.81
CA ASP A 79 -21.57 -24.38 -3.47
C ASP A 79 -20.47 -25.45 -3.56
N PRO A 80 -19.20 -25.15 -3.24
CA PRO A 80 -18.11 -26.12 -3.34
C PRO A 80 -18.38 -27.38 -2.51
N ARG A 81 -19.09 -27.28 -1.37
CA ARG A 81 -19.43 -28.42 -0.50
C ARG A 81 -20.32 -29.44 -1.18
N THR A 82 -21.09 -29.02 -2.18
CA THR A 82 -22.02 -29.88 -2.94
C THR A 82 -21.41 -30.39 -4.25
N ASN A 83 -20.20 -29.96 -4.60
CA ASN A 83 -19.55 -30.29 -5.86
C ASN A 83 -18.07 -30.68 -5.66
N ARG A 84 -17.81 -31.63 -4.76
CA ARG A 84 -16.46 -32.20 -4.51
C ARG A 84 -15.39 -31.12 -4.23
N ASN A 85 -15.74 -30.10 -3.46
CA ASN A 85 -14.92 -28.92 -3.19
C ASN A 85 -14.50 -28.14 -4.45
N ARG A 86 -15.36 -28.09 -5.47
CA ARG A 86 -15.11 -27.39 -6.73
C ARG A 86 -16.24 -26.43 -7.05
N SER A 87 -15.93 -25.17 -7.26
CA SER A 87 -16.87 -24.09 -7.56
C SER A 87 -16.35 -23.08 -8.59
N VAL A 88 -15.12 -23.25 -9.07
CA VAL A 88 -14.44 -22.35 -10.01
C VAL A 88 -13.69 -23.16 -11.06
N ILE A 89 -13.66 -22.66 -12.30
CA ILE A 89 -12.72 -23.07 -13.34
C ILE A 89 -11.53 -22.12 -13.30
N MET A 90 -10.33 -22.65 -13.09
CA MET A 90 -9.07 -21.90 -13.08
C MET A 90 -8.03 -22.64 -13.93
N PRO A 91 -7.83 -22.24 -15.21
CA PRO A 91 -6.70 -22.69 -16.01
C PRO A 91 -5.36 -22.32 -15.35
N SER A 92 -4.35 -23.15 -15.58
CA SER A 92 -2.98 -22.94 -15.11
C SER A 92 -2.45 -21.54 -15.44
N SER A 93 -1.74 -20.90 -14.51
CA SER A 93 -1.11 -19.60 -14.70
C SER A 93 0.32 -19.58 -14.14
N TYR A 94 1.04 -18.46 -14.32
CA TYR A 94 2.35 -18.30 -13.71
C TYR A 94 2.30 -18.35 -12.18
N PHE A 95 1.28 -17.72 -11.57
CA PHE A 95 1.11 -17.66 -10.11
C PHE A 95 0.41 -18.90 -9.54
N CYS A 96 -0.43 -19.57 -10.33
CA CYS A 96 -1.17 -20.77 -9.95
C CYS A 96 -0.76 -21.97 -10.82
N HIS A 97 0.55 -22.19 -10.96
CA HIS A 97 1.10 -23.25 -11.82
C HIS A 97 0.87 -24.67 -11.28
N PHE A 98 0.34 -24.78 -10.06
CA PHE A 98 -0.02 -26.04 -9.42
C PHE A 98 -1.28 -26.69 -10.02
N TYR A 99 -2.08 -25.95 -10.81
CA TYR A 99 -3.07 -26.55 -11.70
C TYR A 99 -2.38 -26.99 -13.00
N PRO A 100 -2.40 -28.28 -13.38
CA PRO A 100 -1.74 -28.76 -14.59
C PRO A 100 -2.51 -28.44 -15.87
N GLU A 101 -3.84 -28.29 -15.79
CA GLU A 101 -4.67 -28.05 -16.97
C GLU A 101 -4.59 -26.59 -17.44
N VAL A 102 -4.17 -26.41 -18.70
CA VAL A 102 -4.13 -25.10 -19.36
C VAL A 102 -5.44 -24.75 -20.07
N GLU A 103 -6.35 -25.71 -20.23
CA GLU A 103 -7.63 -25.55 -20.92
C GLU A 103 -8.70 -26.51 -20.37
N PHE A 104 -9.93 -26.01 -20.23
CA PHE A 104 -11.11 -26.79 -19.85
C PHE A 104 -12.17 -26.72 -20.94
N THR A 105 -12.68 -27.87 -21.39
CA THR A 105 -13.72 -27.96 -22.43
C THR A 105 -15.05 -28.42 -21.84
N LEU A 106 -16.10 -27.63 -22.02
CA LEU A 106 -17.48 -28.00 -21.73
C LEU A 106 -18.23 -28.35 -23.04
N PRO A 107 -18.42 -29.63 -23.36
CA PRO A 107 -19.33 -30.02 -24.44
C PRO A 107 -20.78 -29.78 -24.02
N LEU A 108 -21.55 -29.13 -24.90
CA LEU A 108 -22.98 -28.89 -24.67
C LEU A 108 -23.79 -30.09 -25.16
N ARG A 109 -24.62 -30.66 -24.27
CA ARG A 109 -25.42 -31.88 -24.57
C ARG A 109 -26.39 -31.69 -25.75
N LYS A 110 -26.81 -30.46 -26.01
CA LYS A 110 -27.57 -30.05 -27.19
C LYS A 110 -26.89 -28.81 -27.72
N ASN A 111 -26.78 -28.69 -29.04
CA ASN A 111 -26.27 -27.47 -29.64
C ASN A 111 -27.21 -26.32 -29.25
N LEU A 112 -26.66 -25.30 -28.60
CA LEU A 112 -27.43 -24.16 -28.12
C LEU A 112 -27.30 -23.02 -29.12
N VAL A 113 -28.42 -22.43 -29.51
CA VAL A 113 -28.38 -21.13 -30.19
C VAL A 113 -28.28 -20.07 -29.10
N MET A 114 -27.28 -19.21 -29.19
CA MET A 114 -27.04 -18.14 -28.25
C MET A 114 -26.46 -16.96 -29.02
N ARG A 115 -26.81 -15.73 -28.62
CA ARG A 115 -26.31 -14.48 -29.22
C ARG A 115 -25.46 -13.66 -28.27
N THR A 116 -25.57 -13.91 -26.97
CA THR A 116 -24.67 -13.34 -25.97
C THR A 116 -24.41 -14.35 -24.87
N LEU A 117 -23.13 -14.56 -24.57
CA LEU A 117 -22.66 -15.33 -23.42
C LEU A 117 -22.26 -14.36 -22.31
N PHE A 118 -22.80 -14.58 -21.13
CA PHE A 118 -22.41 -13.90 -19.90
C PHE A 118 -21.49 -14.78 -19.08
N LEU A 119 -20.39 -14.22 -18.58
CA LEU A 119 -19.49 -14.89 -17.65
C LEU A 119 -19.47 -14.16 -16.31
N LEU A 120 -19.57 -14.88 -15.21
CA LEU A 120 -19.26 -14.40 -13.87
C LEU A 120 -17.84 -14.84 -13.53
N HIS A 121 -16.93 -13.89 -13.39
CA HIS A 121 -15.49 -14.14 -13.32
C HIS A 121 -14.72 -12.98 -12.68
N CYS A 122 -13.50 -13.24 -12.27
CA CYS A 122 -12.51 -12.22 -11.91
C CYS A 122 -11.11 -12.74 -12.23
N GLY A 123 -10.11 -11.89 -12.01
CA GLY A 123 -8.72 -12.32 -12.02
C GLY A 123 -8.01 -12.04 -10.70
N ALA A 124 -6.84 -12.65 -10.52
CA ALA A 124 -5.91 -12.36 -9.44
C ALA A 124 -4.51 -12.10 -10.00
N TRP A 125 -3.78 -11.16 -9.39
CA TRP A 125 -2.49 -10.65 -9.89
C TRP A 125 -2.58 -10.19 -11.34
N VAL A 126 -3.65 -9.47 -11.66
CA VAL A 126 -3.91 -9.02 -13.03
C VAL A 126 -3.06 -7.80 -13.34
N PRO A 127 -2.12 -7.86 -14.30
CA PRO A 127 -1.48 -6.64 -14.79
C PRO A 127 -2.51 -5.86 -15.62
N GLY A 128 -2.67 -4.56 -15.36
CA GLY A 128 -3.54 -3.69 -16.16
C GLY A 128 -3.07 -3.54 -17.62
N ARG A 129 -3.62 -2.56 -18.36
CA ARG A 129 -3.25 -2.26 -19.76
C ARG A 129 -3.65 -3.35 -20.79
N ASN A 130 -4.89 -3.85 -20.73
CA ASN A 130 -5.43 -4.80 -21.72
C ASN A 130 -4.68 -6.15 -21.83
N ALA A 131 -3.90 -6.54 -20.81
CA ALA A 131 -3.22 -7.84 -20.80
C ALA A 131 -4.24 -8.98 -20.89
N VAL A 132 -3.92 -10.05 -21.64
CA VAL A 132 -4.81 -11.20 -21.82
C VAL A 132 -4.66 -12.15 -20.63
N VAL A 133 -5.69 -12.19 -19.78
CA VAL A 133 -5.72 -12.98 -18.54
C VAL A 133 -6.28 -14.39 -18.77
N GLY A 134 -7.18 -14.51 -19.75
CA GLY A 134 -7.79 -15.78 -20.15
C GLY A 134 -8.18 -15.78 -21.62
N ASN A 135 -8.53 -16.94 -22.14
CA ASN A 135 -9.06 -17.10 -23.50
C ASN A 135 -10.32 -17.95 -23.46
N LEU A 136 -11.42 -17.46 -24.02
CA LEU A 136 -12.62 -18.24 -24.27
C LEU A 136 -12.68 -18.59 -25.76
N TYR A 137 -12.95 -19.86 -26.06
CA TYR A 137 -13.31 -20.31 -27.40
C TYR A 137 -14.73 -20.84 -27.42
N VAL A 138 -15.47 -20.52 -28.48
CA VAL A 138 -16.84 -20.98 -28.72
C VAL A 138 -16.83 -21.80 -29.99
N ASP A 139 -16.93 -23.12 -29.85
CA ASP A 139 -16.90 -24.05 -30.98
C ASP A 139 -18.33 -24.29 -31.46
N TYR A 140 -18.56 -24.13 -32.76
CA TYR A 140 -19.86 -24.28 -33.40
C TYR A 140 -20.04 -25.66 -34.02
N ALA A 141 -21.30 -26.03 -34.24
CA ALA A 141 -21.67 -27.31 -34.85
C ALA A 141 -21.22 -27.46 -36.31
N ASP A 142 -20.99 -26.33 -37.01
CA ASP A 142 -20.47 -26.28 -38.39
C ASP A 142 -18.94 -26.44 -38.46
N GLY A 143 -18.26 -26.56 -37.30
CA GLY A 143 -16.81 -26.69 -37.20
C GLY A 143 -16.05 -25.37 -37.12
N SER A 144 -16.73 -24.22 -37.20
CA SER A 144 -16.11 -22.91 -36.95
C SER A 144 -15.93 -22.64 -35.44
N THR A 145 -15.03 -21.71 -35.10
CA THR A 145 -14.73 -21.32 -33.71
C THR A 145 -14.57 -19.81 -33.60
N ASP A 146 -15.22 -19.19 -32.61
CA ASP A 146 -14.86 -17.84 -32.16
C ASP A 146 -13.80 -17.88 -31.07
N HIS A 147 -12.96 -16.84 -31.03
CA HIS A 147 -11.94 -16.63 -30.00
C HIS A 147 -12.15 -15.27 -29.33
N PHE A 148 -12.31 -15.29 -28.01
CA PHE A 148 -12.45 -14.13 -27.17
C PHE A 148 -11.26 -14.05 -26.19
N PRO A 149 -10.30 -13.14 -26.42
CA PRO A 149 -9.32 -12.82 -25.40
C PRO A 149 -10.01 -12.11 -24.24
N ILE A 150 -9.81 -12.58 -23.03
CA ILE A 150 -10.34 -11.98 -21.81
C ILE A 150 -9.28 -11.03 -21.25
N ARG A 151 -9.51 -9.73 -21.41
CA ARG A 151 -8.49 -8.71 -21.14
C ARG A 151 -8.73 -8.02 -19.80
N ALA A 152 -7.63 -7.72 -19.14
CA ALA A 152 -7.58 -6.86 -17.97
C ALA A 152 -8.17 -5.48 -18.30
N GLU A 153 -9.02 -4.97 -17.39
CA GLU A 153 -9.64 -3.65 -17.45
C GLU A 153 -10.62 -3.46 -18.61
N VAL A 154 -11.04 -4.55 -19.27
CA VAL A 154 -12.07 -4.56 -20.31
C VAL A 154 -13.15 -5.59 -20.00
N GLU A 155 -12.82 -6.89 -20.04
CA GLU A 155 -13.74 -7.99 -19.75
C GLU A 155 -13.67 -8.45 -18.29
N LEU A 156 -12.56 -8.23 -17.60
CA LEU A 156 -12.42 -8.47 -16.16
C LEU A 156 -11.42 -7.51 -15.52
N ALA A 157 -11.34 -7.51 -14.19
CA ALA A 157 -10.25 -6.89 -13.45
C ALA A 157 -9.80 -7.77 -12.29
N ASP A 158 -8.79 -7.30 -11.56
CA ASP A 158 -8.39 -7.92 -10.31
C ASP A 158 -9.56 -7.94 -9.32
N TRP A 159 -9.67 -9.03 -8.58
CA TRP A 159 -10.72 -9.25 -7.60
C TRP A 159 -10.60 -8.32 -6.40
N HIS A 160 -9.42 -7.78 -6.09
CA HIS A 160 -9.23 -6.74 -5.06
C HIS A 160 -9.52 -5.33 -5.60
N SER A 161 -10.04 -4.45 -4.73
CA SER A 161 -10.41 -3.06 -5.08
C SER A 161 -11.27 -2.96 -6.34
N PRO A 162 -12.39 -3.71 -6.42
CA PRO A 162 -13.11 -3.90 -7.66
C PRO A 162 -13.81 -2.60 -8.13
N LYS A 163 -13.79 -2.36 -9.45
CA LYS A 163 -14.49 -1.22 -10.08
C LYS A 163 -15.04 -1.60 -11.46
N ASN A 164 -16.07 -0.89 -11.89
CA ASN A 164 -16.70 -1.12 -13.20
C ASN A 164 -15.77 -0.72 -14.36
N TRP A 165 -15.82 -1.50 -15.44
CA TRP A 165 -15.16 -1.26 -16.73
C TRP A 165 -16.14 -1.41 -17.89
N ALA A 166 -15.67 -1.12 -19.11
CA ALA A 166 -16.51 -1.10 -20.31
C ALA A 166 -17.31 -2.40 -20.53
N ASN A 167 -16.67 -3.56 -20.35
CA ASN A 167 -17.32 -4.88 -20.45
C ASN A 167 -17.10 -5.76 -19.20
N ALA A 168 -16.84 -5.15 -18.05
CA ALA A 168 -16.70 -5.84 -16.77
C ALA A 168 -17.48 -5.07 -15.69
N ARG A 169 -18.70 -5.53 -15.40
CA ARG A 169 -19.58 -4.91 -14.41
C ARG A 169 -19.48 -5.63 -13.08
N LEU A 170 -19.54 -4.90 -11.97
CA LEU A 170 -19.52 -5.49 -10.63
C LEU A 170 -20.80 -6.31 -10.41
N ALA A 171 -20.66 -7.63 -10.37
CA ALA A 171 -21.75 -8.56 -10.10
C ALA A 171 -21.95 -8.78 -8.60
N TRP A 172 -20.85 -8.76 -7.84
CA TRP A 172 -20.85 -8.95 -6.41
C TRP A 172 -19.67 -8.20 -5.79
N SER A 173 -19.86 -7.67 -4.60
CA SER A 173 -18.82 -7.05 -3.79
C SER A 173 -18.93 -7.47 -2.34
N GLY A 174 -17.79 -7.56 -1.68
CA GLY A 174 -17.70 -7.85 -0.25
C GLY A 174 -16.33 -7.48 0.29
N LYS A 175 -15.99 -8.06 1.44
CA LYS A 175 -14.66 -7.98 2.03
C LYS A 175 -14.12 -9.38 2.24
N THR A 176 -12.80 -9.53 2.15
CA THR A 176 -12.09 -10.70 2.66
C THR A 176 -12.12 -10.70 4.19
N ALA A 177 -11.68 -11.79 4.84
CA ALA A 177 -11.61 -11.84 6.30
C ALA A 177 -10.61 -10.82 6.86
N ASP A 178 -9.57 -10.47 6.09
CA ASP A 178 -8.59 -9.43 6.42
C ASP A 178 -9.06 -8.01 6.01
N PHE A 179 -10.38 -7.82 5.87
CA PHE A 179 -11.02 -6.52 5.61
C PHE A 179 -10.69 -5.83 4.27
N THR A 180 -10.05 -6.55 3.34
CA THR A 180 -9.75 -6.03 1.99
C THR A 180 -11.00 -6.09 1.12
N ASP A 181 -11.30 -5.00 0.41
CA ASP A 181 -12.44 -4.96 -0.52
C ASP A 181 -12.21 -5.90 -1.70
N CYS A 182 -13.20 -6.73 -2.00
CA CYS A 182 -13.14 -7.72 -3.07
C CYS A 182 -14.45 -7.84 -3.86
N GLY A 183 -14.38 -8.40 -5.06
CA GLY A 183 -15.56 -8.53 -5.92
C GLY A 183 -15.41 -9.48 -7.10
N LEU A 184 -16.56 -9.80 -7.68
CA LEU A 184 -16.68 -10.55 -8.93
C LEU A 184 -17.27 -9.66 -10.02
N PHE A 185 -16.79 -9.84 -11.24
CA PHE A 185 -17.29 -9.12 -12.41
C PHE A 185 -18.19 -10.03 -13.24
N TYR A 186 -19.06 -9.42 -14.05
CA TYR A 186 -19.66 -10.09 -15.18
C TYR A 186 -19.40 -9.34 -16.48
N SER A 187 -19.11 -10.11 -17.52
CA SER A 187 -18.92 -9.64 -18.89
C SER A 187 -20.00 -10.18 -19.81
N ALA A 188 -20.26 -9.46 -20.90
CA ALA A 188 -21.16 -9.87 -21.98
C ALA A 188 -20.35 -10.05 -23.26
N LEU A 189 -20.38 -11.25 -23.83
CA LEU A 189 -19.61 -11.63 -25.01
C LEU A 189 -20.59 -11.90 -26.17
N PRO A 190 -20.65 -11.00 -27.16
CA PRO A 190 -21.43 -11.24 -28.38
C PRO A 190 -20.86 -12.41 -29.16
N ILE A 191 -21.72 -13.30 -29.63
CA ILE A 191 -21.35 -14.55 -30.31
C ILE A 191 -22.17 -14.70 -31.58
N GLN A 192 -21.61 -15.42 -32.56
CA GLN A 192 -22.30 -15.66 -33.82
C GLN A 192 -23.60 -16.42 -33.59
N ASN A 193 -24.64 -16.07 -34.34
CA ASN A 193 -25.94 -16.75 -34.31
C ASN A 193 -25.87 -18.12 -34.99
N LYS A 194 -25.10 -19.03 -34.40
CA LYS A 194 -24.84 -20.39 -34.86
C LYS A 194 -25.02 -21.36 -33.69
N PRO A 195 -25.38 -22.63 -33.95
CA PRO A 195 -25.49 -23.62 -32.87
C PRO A 195 -24.12 -23.89 -32.23
N VAL A 196 -23.98 -23.55 -30.95
CA VAL A 196 -22.77 -23.76 -30.14
C VAL A 196 -22.71 -25.20 -29.67
N LYS A 197 -21.59 -25.87 -29.92
CA LYS A 197 -21.29 -27.25 -29.57
C LYS A 197 -20.48 -27.36 -28.28
N ALA A 198 -19.51 -26.47 -28.07
CA ALA A 198 -18.67 -26.50 -26.88
C ALA A 198 -18.15 -25.10 -26.50
N LEU A 199 -17.83 -24.94 -25.22
CA LEU A 199 -17.11 -23.77 -24.69
C LEU A 199 -15.75 -24.24 -24.16
N ARG A 200 -14.67 -23.56 -24.51
CA ARG A 200 -13.32 -23.88 -24.02
C ARG A 200 -12.71 -22.69 -23.29
N PHE A 201 -12.26 -22.92 -22.07
CA PHE A 201 -11.69 -21.91 -21.18
C PHE A 201 -10.20 -22.21 -21.04
N ALA A 202 -9.36 -21.39 -21.66
CA ALA A 202 -7.93 -21.58 -21.71
C ALA A 202 -7.18 -20.46 -20.98
N LYS A 203 -5.95 -20.77 -20.55
CA LYS A 203 -5.07 -19.81 -19.89
C LYS A 203 -4.76 -18.60 -20.77
N GLY A 204 -4.57 -17.45 -20.13
CA GLY A 204 -4.01 -16.26 -20.76
C GLY A 204 -2.48 -16.25 -20.76
N SER A 205 -1.93 -15.08 -21.10
CA SER A 205 -0.49 -14.81 -21.06
C SER A 205 -0.06 -14.13 -19.76
N ALA A 206 -0.99 -13.68 -18.91
CA ALA A 206 -0.69 -12.93 -17.70
C ALA A 206 -1.75 -13.13 -16.60
N GLY A 207 -1.38 -12.89 -15.35
CA GLY A 207 -2.29 -13.03 -14.20
C GLY A 207 -2.91 -14.42 -14.05
N THR A 208 -3.94 -14.52 -13.22
CA THR A 208 -4.76 -15.73 -13.02
C THR A 208 -6.21 -15.43 -13.37
N TRP A 209 -6.88 -16.33 -14.08
CA TRP A 209 -8.29 -16.20 -14.45
C TRP A 209 -9.17 -17.22 -13.72
N ALA A 210 -10.26 -16.75 -13.13
CA ALA A 210 -11.23 -17.58 -12.42
C ALA A 210 -12.65 -17.39 -12.94
N VAL A 211 -13.30 -18.46 -13.37
CA VAL A 211 -14.69 -18.46 -13.87
C VAL A 211 -15.61 -19.17 -12.88
N PHE A 212 -16.62 -18.47 -12.38
CA PHE A 212 -17.54 -18.93 -11.34
C PHE A 212 -18.86 -19.45 -11.90
N ALA A 213 -19.36 -18.81 -12.96
CA ALA A 213 -20.62 -19.18 -13.59
C ALA A 213 -20.70 -18.66 -15.02
N ALA A 214 -21.60 -19.25 -15.81
CA ALA A 214 -21.93 -18.77 -17.13
C ALA A 214 -23.45 -18.80 -17.34
N SER A 215 -23.94 -17.90 -18.16
CA SER A 215 -25.34 -17.84 -18.60
C SER A 215 -25.39 -17.29 -20.02
N TYR A 216 -26.45 -17.55 -20.76
CA TYR A 216 -26.58 -17.05 -22.12
C TYR A 216 -27.98 -16.52 -22.38
N THR A 217 -28.10 -15.75 -23.45
CA THR A 217 -29.37 -15.36 -24.04
C THR A 217 -29.33 -15.56 -25.56
N GLU A 218 -30.51 -15.73 -26.14
CA GLU A 218 -30.72 -15.75 -27.60
C GLU A 218 -30.85 -14.32 -28.18
N GLN A 219 -30.74 -13.29 -27.34
CA GLN A 219 -30.77 -11.87 -27.71
C GLN A 219 -29.36 -11.29 -27.79
N GLU A 220 -29.15 -10.26 -28.61
CA GLU A 220 -27.90 -9.49 -28.56
C GLU A 220 -27.93 -8.57 -27.36
N TYR A 221 -26.81 -8.50 -26.64
CA TYR A 221 -26.63 -7.58 -25.54
C TYR A 221 -25.19 -7.05 -25.49
N CYS A 222 -25.07 -5.74 -25.29
CA CYS A 222 -23.85 -5.07 -24.87
C CYS A 222 -24.18 -4.15 -23.70
N PHE A 223 -23.21 -3.90 -22.83
CA PHE A 223 -23.44 -2.96 -21.73
C PHE A 223 -23.65 -1.55 -22.26
N PRO A 224 -24.55 -0.77 -21.65
CA PRO A 224 -24.60 0.65 -21.90
C PRO A 224 -23.25 1.29 -21.52
N GLU A 225 -22.88 2.35 -22.23
CA GLU A 225 -21.66 3.10 -21.95
C GLU A 225 -21.67 3.64 -20.51
N ILE A 226 -20.53 3.59 -19.83
CA ILE A 226 -20.37 4.25 -18.53
C ILE A 226 -20.36 5.74 -18.78
N LYS A 227 -21.50 6.40 -18.57
CA LYS A 227 -21.50 7.85 -18.54
C LYS A 227 -20.78 8.29 -17.26
N PRO A 228 -19.79 9.20 -17.35
CA PRO A 228 -19.22 9.79 -16.15
C PRO A 228 -20.35 10.44 -15.35
N PHE A 229 -20.28 10.32 -14.04
CA PHE A 229 -21.10 11.13 -13.16
C PHE A 229 -20.64 12.58 -13.32
N ILE A 230 -21.51 13.45 -13.81
CA ILE A 230 -21.25 14.87 -13.95
C ILE A 230 -22.18 15.58 -12.96
N ALA A 231 -21.61 16.15 -11.91
CA ALA A 231 -22.32 17.12 -11.08
C ALA A 231 -22.33 18.46 -11.82
N ILE A 232 -23.51 19.08 -11.92
CA ILE A 232 -23.69 20.40 -12.54
C ILE A 232 -24.17 21.34 -11.43
N GLU A 233 -23.55 22.50 -11.33
CA GLU A 233 -23.94 23.55 -10.39
C GLU A 233 -25.43 23.91 -10.53
N ASN A 234 -26.15 23.97 -9.42
CA ASN A 234 -27.54 24.41 -9.35
C ASN A 234 -27.83 25.06 -7.97
N ASP A 235 -29.11 25.19 -7.60
CA ASP A 235 -29.52 25.79 -6.32
C ASP A 235 -29.27 24.87 -5.11
N GLU A 236 -29.14 23.57 -5.32
CA GLU A 236 -28.89 22.55 -4.27
C GLU A 236 -27.43 22.10 -4.20
N TRP A 237 -26.67 22.23 -5.29
CA TRP A 237 -25.26 21.86 -5.37
C TRP A 237 -24.45 23.04 -5.94
N LYS A 238 -23.58 23.61 -5.10
CA LYS A 238 -22.65 24.68 -5.46
C LYS A 238 -21.24 24.13 -5.59
N ASP A 239 -20.53 24.58 -6.63
CA ASP A 239 -19.11 24.34 -6.74
C ASP A 239 -18.37 25.28 -5.78
N PHE A 240 -17.43 24.73 -5.01
CA PHE A 240 -16.62 25.50 -4.08
C PHE A 240 -15.16 25.27 -4.44
N GLU A 241 -14.48 26.35 -4.83
CA GLU A 241 -13.04 26.30 -5.00
C GLU A 241 -12.37 26.23 -3.62
N THR A 242 -11.91 25.04 -3.24
CA THR A 242 -11.18 24.86 -1.99
C THR A 242 -9.69 25.15 -2.20
N SER A 243 -9.16 26.15 -1.50
CA SER A 243 -7.71 26.38 -1.41
C SER A 243 -7.15 25.74 -0.13
N ARG A 244 -5.91 25.23 -0.22
CA ARG A 244 -5.15 24.78 0.95
C ARG A 244 -4.31 25.90 1.57
N GLU A 245 -4.34 27.10 1.00
CA GLU A 245 -3.63 28.25 1.55
C GLU A 245 -4.39 28.86 2.72
N VAL A 246 -3.67 29.06 3.82
CA VAL A 246 -4.18 29.82 4.96
C VAL A 246 -3.90 31.30 4.71
N VAL A 247 -4.97 32.11 4.74
CA VAL A 247 -4.85 33.57 4.69
C VAL A 247 -4.21 34.06 5.97
N GLU A 248 -3.13 34.85 5.85
CA GLU A 248 -2.37 35.39 6.98
C GLU A 248 -3.26 36.25 7.90
N GLY A 249 -3.18 36.01 9.20
CA GLY A 249 -4.01 36.65 10.22
C GLY A 249 -5.47 36.20 10.27
N SER A 250 -5.89 35.24 9.43
CA SER A 250 -7.24 34.67 9.51
C SER A 250 -7.40 33.78 10.75
N ILE A 251 -8.64 33.38 11.04
CA ILE A 251 -8.94 32.44 12.14
C ILE A 251 -8.28 31.05 11.96
N LEU A 252 -7.78 30.75 10.76
CA LEU A 252 -7.07 29.51 10.45
C LEU A 252 -5.54 29.67 10.50
N ASP A 253 -5.02 30.89 10.74
CA ASP A 253 -3.60 31.17 10.86
C ASP A 253 -3.13 31.09 12.32
N PHE A 254 -2.50 29.97 12.64
CA PHE A 254 -1.94 29.69 13.97
C PHE A 254 -0.47 30.12 14.11
N SER A 255 0.10 30.81 13.11
CA SER A 255 1.53 31.16 13.13
C SER A 255 1.92 32.14 14.24
N PHE A 256 0.94 32.79 14.88
CA PHE A 256 1.14 33.64 16.05
C PHE A 256 1.59 32.86 17.30
N LEU A 257 1.41 31.54 17.34
CA LEU A 257 1.88 30.68 18.43
C LEU A 257 3.40 30.51 18.45
N ASN A 258 4.07 30.79 17.32
CA ASN A 258 5.51 30.56 17.19
C ASN A 258 6.31 31.80 17.58
N HIS A 259 7.32 31.61 18.44
CA HIS A 259 8.37 32.61 18.63
C HIS A 259 9.30 32.61 17.41
N LYS A 260 9.35 33.72 16.68
CA LYS A 260 10.17 33.86 15.47
C LYS A 260 11.44 34.69 15.75
N PRO A 261 12.64 34.24 15.33
CA PRO A 261 12.95 32.89 14.83
C PRO A 261 12.94 31.82 15.94
N ALA A 262 12.98 30.54 15.58
CA ALA A 262 13.16 29.45 16.54
C ALA A 262 14.48 29.63 17.28
N GLY A 263 14.48 29.37 18.58
CA GLY A 263 15.64 29.63 19.45
C GLY A 263 15.82 31.10 19.85
N LYS A 264 14.83 31.98 19.60
CA LYS A 264 14.86 33.41 19.99
C LYS A 264 15.27 33.64 21.44
N TYR A 265 14.88 32.75 22.36
CA TYR A 265 15.14 32.86 23.79
C TYR A 265 16.23 31.88 24.28
N GLY A 266 17.15 31.48 23.41
CA GLY A 266 18.24 30.56 23.73
C GLY A 266 17.86 29.08 23.59
N PHE A 267 18.74 28.21 24.08
CA PHE A 267 18.50 26.76 24.08
C PHE A 267 17.36 26.39 25.05
N LEU A 268 16.84 25.18 24.91
CA LEU A 268 15.82 24.65 25.80
C LEU A 268 16.47 23.86 26.93
N LYS A 269 16.00 24.09 28.15
CA LYS A 269 16.32 23.31 29.35
C LYS A 269 15.11 22.52 29.81
N ASN A 270 15.37 21.36 30.41
CA ASN A 270 14.35 20.62 31.14
C ASN A 270 14.20 21.23 32.54
N VAL A 271 13.02 21.75 32.85
CA VAL A 271 12.63 22.22 34.18
C VAL A 271 11.43 21.39 34.63
N ASN A 272 11.65 20.43 35.53
CA ASN A 272 10.60 19.57 36.09
C ASN A 272 9.74 18.83 35.04
N GLY A 273 10.33 18.41 33.92
CA GLY A 273 9.64 17.72 32.83
C GLY A 273 9.06 18.65 31.75
N GLU A 274 9.20 19.97 31.91
CA GLU A 274 8.81 20.95 30.90
C GLU A 274 10.03 21.49 30.16
N LEU A 275 9.85 21.85 28.89
CA LEU A 275 10.89 22.44 28.05
C LEU A 275 10.77 23.97 28.12
N VAL A 276 11.74 24.61 28.75
CA VAL A 276 11.74 26.06 29.00
C VAL A 276 12.96 26.67 28.30
N PRO A 277 12.84 27.77 27.55
CA PRO A 277 14.00 28.46 27.01
C PRO A 277 14.92 29.02 28.10
N GLU A 278 16.20 29.18 27.82
CA GLU A 278 17.17 29.74 28.78
C GLU A 278 16.81 31.16 29.23
N GLN A 279 16.32 31.98 28.30
CA GLN A 279 16.02 33.40 28.50
C GLN A 279 14.51 33.67 28.72
N SER A 280 13.74 32.63 29.03
CA SER A 280 12.30 32.72 29.34
C SER A 280 11.96 31.86 30.56
N GLU A 281 10.86 32.18 31.23
CA GLU A 281 10.26 31.33 32.27
C GLU A 281 9.06 30.53 31.74
N GLU A 282 8.57 30.86 30.54
CA GLU A 282 7.41 30.20 29.96
C GLU A 282 7.80 28.89 29.25
N PRO A 283 7.17 27.75 29.60
CA PRO A 283 7.40 26.49 28.91
C PRO A 283 6.82 26.50 27.50
N ILE A 284 7.51 25.86 26.57
CA ILE A 284 7.04 25.66 25.21
C ILE A 284 6.50 24.24 25.07
N ARG A 285 5.27 24.12 24.55
CA ARG A 285 4.69 22.85 24.13
C ARG A 285 4.92 22.64 22.64
N PHE A 286 5.48 21.49 22.28
CA PHE A 286 5.81 21.18 20.88
C PHE A 286 4.71 20.39 20.18
N TYR A 287 4.32 20.87 19.00
CA TYR A 287 3.41 20.25 18.05
C TYR A 287 4.17 20.09 16.74
N GLY A 288 4.58 18.85 16.47
CA GLY A 288 5.56 18.55 15.44
C GLY A 288 5.04 17.68 14.30
N THR A 289 5.78 17.72 13.19
CA THR A 289 5.66 16.78 12.07
C THR A 289 7.04 16.27 11.61
N ASN A 290 7.08 15.34 10.68
CA ASN A 290 8.31 14.86 10.05
C ASN A 290 8.39 15.33 8.59
N ILE A 291 9.58 15.70 8.15
CA ILE A 291 9.91 15.79 6.72
C ILE A 291 11.03 14.77 6.47
N CYS A 292 10.78 13.84 5.55
CA CYS A 292 11.63 12.68 5.34
C CYS A 292 12.18 12.62 3.92
N LEU A 293 13.36 12.02 3.78
CA LEU A 293 13.91 11.58 2.49
C LEU A 293 13.98 12.74 1.47
N HIS A 294 13.55 12.51 0.24
CA HIS A 294 13.61 13.46 -0.87
C HIS A 294 12.82 14.74 -0.63
N ALA A 295 11.83 14.73 0.27
CA ALA A 295 11.05 15.92 0.61
C ALA A 295 11.86 16.97 1.38
N LEU A 296 13.11 16.69 1.76
CA LEU A 296 14.03 17.63 2.38
C LEU A 296 14.81 18.50 1.39
N PHE A 297 14.79 18.14 0.11
CA PHE A 297 15.62 18.75 -0.94
C PHE A 297 14.71 19.44 -1.95
N MET A 298 14.60 20.75 -1.84
CA MET A 298 13.69 21.57 -2.63
C MET A 298 14.30 22.93 -2.96
N SER A 299 13.66 23.66 -3.87
CA SER A 299 14.02 25.05 -4.16
C SER A 299 13.79 25.93 -2.93
N HIS A 300 14.48 27.08 -2.89
CA HIS A 300 14.35 28.05 -1.80
C HIS A 300 12.90 28.55 -1.67
N GLU A 301 12.24 28.80 -2.80
CA GLU A 301 10.84 29.25 -2.83
C GLU A 301 9.89 28.20 -2.23
N GLN A 302 10.13 26.92 -2.50
CA GLN A 302 9.36 25.82 -1.92
C GLN A 302 9.61 25.69 -0.42
N ALA A 303 10.85 25.87 0.04
CA ALA A 303 11.19 25.82 1.46
C ALA A 303 10.52 26.95 2.25
N ASP A 304 10.55 28.18 1.73
CA ASP A 304 9.86 29.32 2.32
C ASP A 304 8.34 29.10 2.38
N LEU A 305 7.75 28.60 1.29
CA LEU A 305 6.32 28.31 1.21
C LEU A 305 5.90 27.20 2.20
N LEU A 306 6.68 26.12 2.27
CA LEU A 306 6.44 25.02 3.20
C LEU A 306 6.54 25.50 4.65
N ALA A 307 7.59 26.24 5.00
CA ALA A 307 7.78 26.76 6.35
C ALA A 307 6.62 27.69 6.76
N LYS A 308 6.17 28.57 5.85
CA LYS A 308 5.02 29.46 6.10
C LYS A 308 3.74 28.65 6.36
N ARG A 309 3.47 27.63 5.54
CA ARG A 309 2.29 26.76 5.70
C ARG A 309 2.31 25.98 7.01
N LEU A 310 3.45 25.39 7.37
CA LEU A 310 3.58 24.64 8.62
C LEU A 310 3.31 25.54 9.84
N ALA A 311 3.87 26.74 9.85
CA ALA A 311 3.60 27.70 10.91
C ALA A 311 2.12 28.13 10.94
N ALA A 312 1.52 28.40 9.78
CA ALA A 312 0.10 28.76 9.70
C ALA A 312 -0.83 27.64 10.19
N LEU A 313 -0.45 26.37 10.00
CA LEU A 313 -1.18 25.20 10.52
C LEU A 313 -0.93 24.96 12.02
N GLY A 314 -0.07 25.75 12.68
CA GLY A 314 0.21 25.65 14.11
C GLY A 314 1.34 24.68 14.47
N TYR A 315 2.11 24.19 13.50
CA TYR A 315 3.32 23.43 13.79
C TYR A 315 4.43 24.35 14.28
N ASN A 316 5.12 23.92 15.34
CA ASN A 316 6.25 24.63 15.93
C ASN A 316 7.50 23.75 16.07
N SER A 317 7.44 22.49 15.61
CA SER A 317 8.63 21.67 15.41
C SER A 317 8.56 20.80 14.15
N VAL A 318 9.73 20.48 13.61
CA VAL A 318 9.90 19.55 12.49
C VAL A 318 11.05 18.61 12.81
N ARG A 319 10.81 17.30 12.65
CA ARG A 319 11.88 16.31 12.58
C ARG A 319 12.34 16.13 11.14
N ILE A 320 13.58 16.52 10.88
CA ILE A 320 14.28 16.25 9.61
C ILE A 320 14.81 14.83 9.69
N HIS A 321 14.43 13.97 8.74
CA HIS A 321 14.66 12.53 8.88
C HIS A 321 15.13 11.86 7.58
N HIS A 322 16.00 10.86 7.70
CA HIS A 322 16.60 10.13 6.55
C HIS A 322 17.28 11.04 5.51
N TYR A 323 18.03 12.04 5.97
CA TYR A 323 18.79 12.96 5.11
C TYR A 323 20.21 12.44 4.84
N ASP A 324 20.80 11.73 5.81
CA ASP A 324 22.23 11.38 5.86
C ASP A 324 22.71 10.60 4.63
N GLY A 325 21.97 9.56 4.23
CA GLY A 325 22.27 8.75 3.04
C GLY A 325 21.99 9.45 1.70
N LEU A 326 21.39 10.65 1.73
CA LEU A 326 21.11 11.44 0.54
C LEU A 326 22.11 12.58 0.35
N ILE A 327 22.74 13.05 1.42
CA ILE A 327 23.74 14.14 1.39
C ILE A 327 25.19 13.65 1.39
N VAL A 328 25.43 12.38 1.72
CA VAL A 328 26.77 11.80 1.83
C VAL A 328 26.85 10.48 1.08
N ASP A 329 27.95 10.31 0.36
CA ASP A 329 28.37 9.04 -0.24
C ASP A 329 29.83 8.72 0.14
N ALA A 330 30.36 7.59 -0.31
CA ALA A 330 31.78 7.28 -0.25
C ALA A 330 32.49 7.74 -1.53
N ASP A 331 33.67 8.35 -1.39
CA ASP A 331 34.58 8.51 -2.53
C ASP A 331 35.34 7.20 -2.84
N GLN A 332 36.19 7.25 -3.85
CA GLN A 332 37.03 6.13 -4.30
C GLN A 332 37.99 5.59 -3.22
N ASP A 333 38.32 6.42 -2.22
CA ASP A 333 39.25 6.12 -1.14
C ASP A 333 38.51 5.71 0.14
N GLY A 334 37.17 5.70 0.13
CA GLY A 334 36.33 5.35 1.26
C GLY A 334 36.19 6.48 2.30
N ASN A 335 36.39 7.74 1.90
CA ASN A 335 36.07 8.90 2.73
C ASN A 335 34.67 9.43 2.42
N PHE A 336 34.12 10.22 3.35
CA PHE A 336 32.83 10.87 3.12
C PHE A 336 32.94 11.93 2.04
N LYS A 337 32.12 11.77 0.99
CA LYS A 337 31.92 12.75 -0.07
C LYS A 337 30.56 13.41 0.10
N ILE A 338 30.57 14.70 0.40
CA ILE A 338 29.35 15.50 0.55
C ILE A 338 28.76 15.84 -0.82
N ASN A 339 27.43 15.70 -0.94
CA ASN A 339 26.66 16.33 -2.00
C ASN A 339 26.36 17.78 -1.58
N GLU A 340 27.18 18.71 -2.06
CA GLU A 340 27.12 20.13 -1.70
C GLU A 340 25.77 20.78 -2.05
N GLU A 341 25.18 20.43 -3.20
CA GLU A 341 23.88 20.97 -3.63
C GLU A 341 22.77 20.58 -2.67
N LYS A 342 22.70 19.29 -2.30
CA LYS A 342 21.68 18.80 -1.37
C LYS A 342 21.90 19.33 0.05
N LEU A 343 23.16 19.46 0.48
CA LEU A 343 23.46 20.04 1.79
C LEU A 343 23.08 21.53 1.83
N ASP A 344 23.26 22.27 0.74
CA ASP A 344 22.82 23.66 0.62
C ASP A 344 21.29 23.77 0.70
N GLN A 345 20.55 22.96 -0.07
CA GLN A 345 19.08 22.90 -0.01
C GLN A 345 18.57 22.59 1.40
N LEU A 346 19.19 21.62 2.09
CA LEU A 346 18.83 21.25 3.45
C LEU A 346 19.13 22.39 4.45
N ASN A 347 20.29 23.04 4.32
CA ASN A 347 20.65 24.20 5.12
C ASN A 347 19.69 25.37 4.92
N TYR A 348 19.22 25.59 3.69
CA TYR A 348 18.20 26.60 3.41
C TYR A 348 16.86 26.24 4.03
N LEU A 349 16.40 24.99 3.91
CA LEU A 349 15.17 24.53 4.56
C LEU A 349 15.22 24.73 6.08
N ILE A 350 16.35 24.41 6.71
CA ILE A 350 16.61 24.66 8.14
C ILE A 350 16.44 26.15 8.47
N ALA A 351 17.01 27.04 7.67
CA ALA A 351 16.91 28.49 7.87
C ALA A 351 15.48 29.01 7.67
N ALA A 352 14.75 28.50 6.67
CA ALA A 352 13.36 28.86 6.41
C ALA A 352 12.42 28.43 7.56
N LEU A 353 12.58 27.19 8.05
CA LEU A 353 11.85 26.68 9.22
C LEU A 353 12.16 27.52 10.46
N LYS A 354 13.44 27.78 10.73
CA LYS A 354 13.89 28.64 11.84
C LYS A 354 13.29 30.03 11.75
N LYS A 355 13.29 30.66 10.58
CA LYS A 355 12.68 31.99 10.35
C LYS A 355 11.20 32.03 10.73
N GLN A 356 10.47 30.92 10.56
CA GLN A 356 9.06 30.79 10.93
C GLN A 356 8.82 30.30 12.37
N GLY A 357 9.86 30.21 13.19
CA GLY A 357 9.73 29.83 14.60
C GLY A 357 9.55 28.32 14.82
N ILE A 358 9.93 27.51 13.83
CA ILE A 358 9.84 26.05 13.89
C ILE A 358 11.17 25.48 14.39
N TYR A 359 11.12 24.79 15.53
CA TYR A 359 12.26 24.08 16.11
C TYR A 359 12.55 22.76 15.39
N LEU A 360 13.79 22.29 15.47
CA LEU A 360 14.27 21.17 14.68
C LEU A 360 14.66 19.99 15.56
N ILE A 361 14.33 18.79 15.08
CA ILE A 361 14.80 17.51 15.63
C ILE A 361 15.46 16.77 14.47
N THR A 362 16.57 16.09 14.72
CA THR A 362 17.17 15.19 13.72
C THR A 362 17.96 14.08 14.40
N ASP A 363 18.41 13.10 13.62
CA ASP A 363 19.24 12.01 14.09
C ASP A 363 20.64 12.12 13.46
N LEU A 364 21.67 11.74 14.23
CA LEU A 364 23.04 11.68 13.72
C LEU A 364 23.24 10.49 12.76
N TYR A 365 22.46 9.43 12.94
CA TYR A 365 22.41 8.29 12.03
C TYR A 365 20.98 7.86 11.74
N ASN A 366 20.62 7.78 10.46
CA ASN A 366 19.33 7.28 10.01
C ASN A 366 19.49 6.00 9.21
N SER A 367 20.10 6.13 8.03
CA SER A 367 20.18 5.06 7.03
C SER A 367 21.32 5.25 6.02
N ARG A 368 22.32 6.11 6.28
CA ARG A 368 23.47 6.22 5.38
C ARG A 368 24.21 4.88 5.28
N LYS A 369 24.64 4.52 4.08
CA LYS A 369 25.34 3.26 3.86
C LYS A 369 26.68 3.27 4.61
N PRO A 370 27.04 2.17 5.29
CA PRO A 370 28.38 2.04 5.87
C PRO A 370 29.42 2.09 4.76
N VAL A 371 30.50 2.85 4.97
CA VAL A 371 31.65 2.83 4.05
C VAL A 371 32.42 1.54 4.31
N LYS A 372 32.05 0.46 3.62
CA LYS A 372 32.52 -0.92 3.91
C LYS A 372 34.03 -1.01 4.05
N ALA A 373 34.80 -0.30 3.22
CA ALA A 373 36.26 -0.29 3.28
C ALA A 373 36.81 0.13 4.66
N LYS A 374 36.14 1.04 5.39
CA LYS A 374 36.54 1.46 6.75
C LYS A 374 36.40 0.33 7.79
N PHE A 375 35.47 -0.59 7.58
CA PHE A 375 35.09 -1.60 8.57
C PHE A 375 35.57 -3.01 8.23
N GLN A 376 36.03 -3.28 7.01
CA GLN A 376 36.46 -4.64 6.58
C GLN A 376 37.46 -5.32 7.53
N LYS A 377 38.32 -4.57 8.21
CA LYS A 377 39.31 -5.13 9.14
C LYS A 377 38.79 -5.33 10.56
N SER A 378 37.96 -4.41 11.06
CA SER A 378 37.51 -4.38 12.45
C SER A 378 36.14 -5.02 12.66
N CYS A 379 35.23 -4.83 11.70
CA CYS A 379 33.83 -5.26 11.73
C CYS A 379 33.37 -5.72 10.33
N PRO A 380 33.96 -6.80 9.75
CA PRO A 380 33.58 -7.29 8.43
C PRO A 380 32.09 -7.70 8.32
N GLU A 381 31.42 -7.90 9.45
CA GLU A 381 30.01 -8.29 9.55
C GLU A 381 29.02 -7.17 9.19
N ILE A 382 29.47 -5.92 9.03
CA ILE A 382 28.63 -4.79 8.66
C ILE A 382 28.39 -4.78 7.14
N GLU A 383 27.18 -5.16 6.72
CA GLU A 383 26.80 -5.20 5.30
C GLU A 383 25.89 -4.05 4.88
N GLY A 384 25.02 -3.60 5.79
CA GLY A 384 24.02 -2.56 5.54
C GLY A 384 23.91 -1.51 6.64
N ASP A 385 22.98 -0.58 6.46
CA ASP A 385 22.71 0.51 7.38
C ASP A 385 22.16 0.03 8.73
N ARG A 386 21.33 -1.02 8.71
CA ARG A 386 20.79 -1.62 9.93
C ARG A 386 21.87 -2.29 10.78
N ASP A 387 22.84 -2.97 10.15
CA ASP A 387 23.99 -3.53 10.85
C ASP A 387 24.81 -2.45 11.54
N TYR A 388 24.99 -1.31 10.87
CA TYR A 388 25.72 -0.17 11.42
C TYR A 388 25.09 0.33 12.72
N LYS A 389 23.76 0.38 12.82
CA LYS A 389 23.06 0.80 14.06
C LYS A 389 23.45 -0.06 15.25
N CYS A 390 23.42 -1.38 15.07
CA CYS A 390 23.87 -2.33 16.09
C CYS A 390 25.37 -2.19 16.35
N ALA A 391 26.17 -2.10 15.29
CA ALA A 391 27.62 -2.05 15.39
C ALA A 391 28.12 -0.79 16.13
N ALA A 392 27.46 0.35 15.96
CA ALA A 392 27.80 1.58 16.67
C ALA A 392 27.73 1.48 18.20
N ILE A 393 26.97 0.52 18.73
CA ILE A 393 26.89 0.26 20.18
C ILE A 393 28.17 -0.43 20.68
N PHE A 394 28.73 -1.34 19.87
CA PHE A 394 29.82 -2.22 20.29
C PHE A 394 31.20 -1.77 19.85
N PHE A 395 31.30 -1.16 18.66
CA PHE A 395 32.58 -0.94 17.99
C PHE A 395 33.02 0.53 18.08
N PRO A 396 34.15 0.82 18.76
CA PRO A 396 34.71 2.17 18.83
C PRO A 396 34.92 2.82 17.45
N GLU A 397 35.33 2.05 16.46
CA GLU A 397 35.61 2.52 15.10
C GLU A 397 34.34 3.02 14.40
N VAL A 398 33.21 2.36 14.61
CA VAL A 398 31.91 2.79 14.09
C VAL A 398 31.45 4.08 14.80
N ARG A 399 31.75 4.21 16.10
CA ARG A 399 31.49 5.47 16.84
C ARG A 399 32.40 6.62 16.39
N GLU A 400 33.64 6.36 16.00
CA GLU A 400 34.50 7.40 15.42
C GLU A 400 34.00 7.85 14.05
N ASP A 401 33.50 6.93 13.21
CA ASP A 401 32.86 7.27 11.94
C ASP A 401 31.58 8.13 12.14
N LEU A 402 30.77 7.85 13.17
CA LEU A 402 29.66 8.72 13.59
C LEU A 402 30.12 10.14 13.93
N LYS A 403 31.20 10.26 14.72
CA LYS A 403 31.75 11.55 15.12
C LYS A 403 32.39 12.29 13.94
N GLU A 404 33.01 11.58 13.00
CA GLU A 404 33.54 12.15 11.76
C GLU A 404 32.42 12.79 10.95
N PHE A 405 31.32 12.07 10.71
CA PHE A 405 30.13 12.61 10.06
C PHE A 405 29.58 13.85 10.79
N ALA A 406 29.47 13.79 12.13
CA ALA A 406 29.01 14.93 12.93
C ALA A 406 29.87 16.18 12.71
N ARG A 407 31.21 16.03 12.70
CA ARG A 407 32.12 17.16 12.48
C ARG A 407 31.97 17.74 11.06
N LEU A 408 31.81 16.88 10.06
CA LEU A 408 31.70 17.29 8.66
C LEU A 408 30.38 17.98 8.32
N VAL A 409 29.26 17.53 8.90
CA VAL A 409 27.93 18.05 8.60
C VAL A 409 27.45 19.01 9.68
N TRP A 410 27.36 18.57 10.94
CA TRP A 410 26.79 19.37 12.03
C TRP A 410 27.75 20.44 12.54
N GLY A 411 29.05 20.22 12.38
CA GLY A 411 30.12 21.18 12.70
C GLY A 411 30.37 22.21 11.58
N ARG A 412 29.74 22.07 10.42
CA ARG A 412 29.84 23.03 9.32
C ARG A 412 28.87 24.18 9.55
N VAL A 413 29.33 25.40 9.28
CA VAL A 413 28.48 26.60 9.36
C VAL A 413 27.41 26.54 8.27
N ASN A 414 26.15 26.66 8.67
CA ASN A 414 25.05 26.87 7.74
C ASN A 414 25.13 28.31 7.20
N PRO A 415 25.30 28.53 5.89
CA PRO A 415 25.49 29.88 5.32
C PRO A 415 24.28 30.80 5.50
N TYR A 416 23.09 30.23 5.71
CA TYR A 416 21.84 30.97 5.84
C TYR A 416 21.50 31.35 7.29
N THR A 417 22.07 30.66 8.29
CA THR A 417 21.89 31.01 9.72
C THR A 417 23.14 31.58 10.38
N GLY A 418 24.31 31.39 9.77
CA GLY A 418 25.61 31.79 10.33
C GLY A 418 26.08 30.94 11.50
N LEU A 419 25.36 29.86 11.83
CA LEU A 419 25.66 28.97 12.95
C LEU A 419 25.93 27.56 12.42
N THR A 420 26.75 26.81 13.16
CA THR A 420 26.77 25.34 12.99
C THR A 420 25.49 24.75 13.59
N TRP A 421 25.09 23.55 13.17
CA TRP A 421 23.86 22.93 13.72
C TRP A 421 23.99 22.71 15.24
N ALA A 422 25.20 22.40 15.72
CA ALA A 422 25.48 22.23 17.14
C ALA A 422 25.39 23.54 17.96
N GLN A 423 25.51 24.70 17.32
CA GLN A 423 25.45 26.02 17.96
C GLN A 423 24.07 26.69 17.79
N ASP A 424 23.17 26.10 17.01
CA ASP A 424 21.91 26.74 16.64
C ASP A 424 20.79 26.37 17.65
N PRO A 425 20.28 27.33 18.45
CA PRO A 425 19.22 27.08 19.44
C PRO A 425 17.87 26.72 18.80
N ALA A 426 17.74 26.76 17.47
CA ALA A 426 16.60 26.22 16.77
C ALA A 426 16.53 24.68 16.87
N PHE A 427 17.66 23.98 17.10
CA PHE A 427 17.62 22.54 17.33
C PHE A 427 17.16 22.23 18.76
N LEU A 428 15.97 21.64 18.85
CA LEU A 428 15.32 21.20 20.08
C LEU A 428 16.00 19.94 20.65
N ALA A 429 16.30 18.95 19.81
CA ALA A 429 16.87 17.68 20.23
C ALA A 429 17.58 16.97 19.09
N PHE A 430 18.51 16.08 19.46
CA PHE A 430 19.20 15.20 18.54
C PHE A 430 19.10 13.75 19.01
N GLY A 431 18.68 12.85 18.14
CA GLY A 431 18.86 11.41 18.32
C GLY A 431 20.27 11.01 17.90
N VAL A 432 20.95 10.14 18.65
CA VAL A 432 22.27 9.65 18.22
C VAL A 432 22.11 8.67 17.06
N ILE A 433 21.20 7.71 17.20
CA ILE A 433 20.89 6.72 16.17
C ILE A 433 19.38 6.54 16.15
N ASN A 434 18.77 6.60 14.96
CA ASN A 434 17.35 6.36 14.79
C ASN A 434 16.99 4.90 15.11
N GLU A 435 15.99 4.69 15.98
CA GLU A 435 15.42 3.38 16.32
C GLU A 435 16.49 2.34 16.71
N ASP A 436 17.39 2.72 17.61
CA ASP A 436 18.53 1.92 18.05
C ASP A 436 18.19 0.88 19.13
N THR A 437 16.92 0.49 19.23
CA THR A 437 16.46 -0.57 20.14
C THR A 437 17.18 -1.87 19.83
N LEU A 438 18.24 -2.17 20.61
CA LEU A 438 19.20 -3.23 20.32
C LEU A 438 18.53 -4.59 20.13
N ILE A 439 17.67 -4.99 21.07
CA ILE A 439 17.00 -6.30 21.04
C ILE A 439 16.09 -6.41 19.82
N LEU A 440 15.36 -5.35 19.48
CA LEU A 440 14.50 -5.35 18.30
C LEU A 440 15.33 -5.50 17.01
N ASN A 441 16.42 -4.75 16.88
CA ASN A 441 17.28 -4.82 15.70
C ASN A 441 18.00 -6.17 15.57
N ILE A 442 18.40 -6.81 16.68
CA ILE A 442 19.06 -8.12 16.67
C ILE A 442 18.08 -9.28 16.45
N GLU A 443 16.89 -9.22 17.04
CA GLU A 443 15.96 -10.36 17.02
C GLU A 443 15.07 -10.41 15.78
N GLN A 444 14.70 -9.27 15.22
CA GLN A 444 13.77 -9.23 14.11
C GLN A 444 14.43 -9.71 12.81
N ILE A 445 13.83 -10.72 12.19
CA ILE A 445 14.28 -11.29 10.91
C ILE A 445 14.37 -10.18 9.85
N GLY A 446 15.51 -10.09 9.18
CA GLY A 446 15.75 -9.15 8.08
C GLY A 446 16.14 -7.73 8.51
N LEU A 447 16.26 -7.44 9.82
CA LEU A 447 16.79 -6.16 10.28
C LEU A 447 18.31 -6.18 10.42
N CYS A 448 18.90 -7.13 11.15
CA CYS A 448 20.35 -7.27 11.29
C CYS A 448 20.84 -8.52 10.56
N GLY A 449 22.02 -8.43 9.93
CA GLY A 449 22.66 -9.55 9.25
C GLY A 449 23.06 -10.67 10.21
N ASP A 450 22.93 -11.91 9.75
CA ASP A 450 23.23 -13.12 10.55
C ASP A 450 24.65 -13.11 11.15
N SER A 451 25.62 -12.53 10.43
CA SER A 451 27.01 -12.44 10.88
C SER A 451 27.14 -11.58 12.13
N LEU A 452 26.54 -10.38 12.13
CA LEU A 452 26.58 -9.48 13.28
C LEU A 452 25.74 -10.00 14.45
N LYS A 453 24.61 -10.66 14.16
CA LYS A 453 23.80 -11.36 15.17
C LYS A 453 24.58 -12.49 15.86
N LYS A 454 25.23 -13.37 15.11
CA LYS A 454 26.08 -14.45 15.66
C LYS A 454 27.22 -13.89 16.50
N ARG A 455 27.85 -12.82 16.03
CA ARG A 455 28.90 -12.11 16.75
C ARG A 455 28.41 -11.57 18.09
N PHE A 456 27.23 -10.94 18.12
CA PHE A 456 26.63 -10.44 19.36
C PHE A 456 26.44 -11.55 20.40
N TYR A 457 25.79 -12.66 20.06
CA TYR A 457 25.58 -13.73 21.04
C TYR A 457 26.88 -14.36 21.52
N ARG A 458 27.86 -14.53 20.64
CA ARG A 458 29.18 -15.03 21.04
C ARG A 458 29.82 -14.13 22.09
N ASP A 459 29.81 -12.82 21.87
CA ASP A 459 30.39 -11.86 22.81
C ASP A 459 29.55 -11.75 24.10
N PHE A 460 28.22 -11.86 24.00
CA PHE A 460 27.31 -11.90 25.16
C PHE A 460 27.51 -13.16 26.02
N GLU A 461 27.66 -14.33 25.40
CA GLU A 461 28.00 -15.59 26.09
C GLU A 461 29.36 -15.49 26.77
N ALA A 462 30.35 -14.92 26.09
CA ALA A 462 31.68 -14.67 26.67
C ALA A 462 31.62 -13.70 27.86
N TYR A 463 30.74 -12.70 27.84
CA TYR A 463 30.50 -11.80 28.97
C TYR A 463 29.80 -12.51 30.15
N CYS A 464 28.87 -13.42 29.89
CA CYS A 464 28.16 -14.16 30.93
C CYS A 464 29.02 -15.21 31.65
N ASN A 465 30.04 -15.75 30.97
CA ASN A 465 30.85 -16.87 31.46
C ASN A 465 31.71 -16.53 32.71
N PRO A 466 32.32 -15.33 32.83
CA PRO A 466 32.99 -14.88 34.05
C PRO A 466 32.06 -14.49 35.21
N GLU A 467 30.80 -14.11 34.92
CA GLU A 467 29.87 -13.54 35.91
C GLU A 467 28.89 -14.55 36.55
N SER A 468 29.09 -15.86 36.39
CA SER A 468 28.21 -16.89 36.94
C SER A 468 26.74 -16.82 36.45
N VAL A 469 26.49 -16.22 35.28
CA VAL A 469 25.16 -16.21 34.66
C VAL A 469 25.10 -17.35 33.65
N LYS A 470 24.48 -18.47 34.03
CA LYS A 470 24.27 -19.60 33.11
C LYS A 470 23.22 -19.23 32.06
N PHE A 471 23.65 -19.02 30.82
CA PHE A 471 22.75 -18.95 29.66
C PHE A 471 22.43 -20.37 29.17
N CYS A 472 21.15 -20.68 28.96
CA CYS A 472 20.72 -21.92 28.33
C CYS A 472 20.00 -21.55 27.03
N PRO A 473 20.56 -21.86 25.85
CA PRO A 473 19.94 -21.52 24.59
C PRO A 473 18.80 -22.50 24.32
N CYS A 474 17.60 -22.19 24.81
CA CYS A 474 16.40 -22.88 24.33
C CYS A 474 15.96 -22.24 23.01
N VAL A 475 15.85 -23.09 21.99
CA VAL A 475 15.30 -22.81 20.67
C VAL A 475 14.05 -21.94 20.78
N PHE A 476 14.09 -20.74 20.19
CA PHE A 476 12.97 -19.80 20.16
C PHE A 476 11.86 -20.36 19.24
N HIS A 477 10.80 -20.88 19.84
CA HIS A 477 9.48 -20.91 19.21
C HIS A 477 8.73 -19.62 19.55
N ALA A 478 7.88 -19.18 18.61
CA ALA A 478 7.36 -17.82 18.48
C ALA A 478 6.43 -17.31 19.60
N ASP A 479 6.37 -17.94 20.78
CA ASP A 479 5.35 -17.65 21.81
C ASP A 479 5.87 -17.41 23.24
N SER A 480 7.14 -17.01 23.45
CA SER A 480 7.69 -16.89 24.81
C SER A 480 8.25 -15.51 25.18
N ASN A 481 7.36 -14.58 25.54
CA ASN A 481 7.67 -13.33 26.27
C ASN A 481 8.07 -13.54 27.75
N VAL A 482 8.07 -14.78 28.26
CA VAL A 482 8.12 -15.05 29.72
C VAL A 482 9.52 -15.42 30.24
N VAL A 483 10.43 -15.94 29.41
CA VAL A 483 11.76 -16.37 29.88
C VAL A 483 12.76 -15.21 29.99
N PHE A 484 12.63 -14.19 29.15
CA PHE A 484 13.51 -13.02 29.15
C PHE A 484 13.37 -12.13 30.40
N CYS A 485 12.21 -12.17 31.06
CA CYS A 485 11.92 -11.34 32.25
C CYS A 485 12.71 -11.74 33.51
N ARG A 486 13.27 -12.95 33.60
CA ARG A 486 13.95 -13.40 34.84
C ARG A 486 15.39 -12.93 34.97
N ILE A 487 16.09 -12.66 33.86
CA ILE A 487 17.49 -12.19 33.90
C ILE A 487 17.55 -10.67 34.15
N PHE A 488 16.58 -9.91 33.63
CA PHE A 488 16.56 -8.44 33.76
C PHE A 488 16.03 -7.89 35.10
N ARG A 489 15.36 -8.68 35.94
CA ARG A 489 14.91 -8.23 37.28
C ARG A 489 16.06 -7.83 38.21
N ARG A 490 17.32 -8.15 37.87
CA ARG A 490 18.52 -7.76 38.61
C ARG A 490 19.18 -6.47 38.10
N PHE A 491 18.72 -5.91 36.98
CA PHE A 491 19.34 -4.75 36.33
C PHE A 491 18.53 -3.45 36.44
N LEU A 492 17.30 -3.47 36.97
CA LEU A 492 16.43 -2.30 37.10
C LEU A 492 15.98 -1.98 38.54
N PHE A 493 16.71 -2.47 39.55
CA PHE A 493 16.61 -2.01 40.93
C PHE A 493 17.98 -1.87 41.57
#